data_AF-A0A372ZVM0-F1
#
_entry.id   AF-A0A372ZVM0-F1
#
_cell.length_a   1.000
_cell.length_b   1.000
_cell.length_c   1.000
_cell.angle_alpha   90.00
_cell.angle_beta   90.00
_cell.angle_gamma   90.00
#
_symmetry.space_group_name_H-M   'P 1'
#
loop_
_entity.id
_entity.type
_entity.pdbx_description
1 polymer ?
#
loop_
_entity_poly.entity_id
_entity_poly.type
_entity_poly.pdbx_seq_one_letter_code
_entity_poly.pdbx_strand_id
1 'polypeptide(L)'
;MGTDINGFIECRAWFPRDEDGKPAWQAAVALDLLNTTRNYDAFGCLFGVRNHANFRPLAADRGLPPDASQTVRAAVDTYGTTFYGTTWITWAEVRAVDWAEAAEAPDSRLHEYRRTPDGLTLVGKSAWNRRFGETLGIPEPVPTPGPGSEPGEVRTWPEGSEWVVDDVVYRSERMDRRDAVRDGGEWKPVWTVMEALASQHGDDNVRLVVWFDY
;
A
#
# COMPACT_ATOMS: atom_id res chain seq x y z
N MET A 1 3.54 16.48 1.81
CA MET A 1 4.62 15.88 0.99
C MET A 1 4.17 14.48 0.60
N GLY A 2 4.51 14.04 -0.60
CA GLY A 2 4.06 12.75 -1.14
C GLY A 2 4.77 11.58 -0.49
N THR A 3 4.42 10.37 -0.92
CA THR A 3 5.26 9.19 -0.72
C THR A 3 5.07 8.35 -1.97
N ASP A 4 6.12 8.16 -2.75
CA ASP A 4 6.09 7.36 -3.96
C ASP A 4 6.62 5.94 -3.69
N ILE A 5 6.30 5.02 -4.60
CA ILE A 5 6.75 3.63 -4.56
C ILE A 5 7.57 3.35 -5.80
N ASN A 6 8.72 2.72 -5.60
CA ASN A 6 9.58 2.21 -6.66
C ASN A 6 9.87 0.75 -6.36
N GLY A 7 10.30 -0.01 -7.35
CA GLY A 7 10.55 -1.42 -7.14
C GLY A 7 10.89 -2.20 -8.39
N PHE A 8 11.16 -3.48 -8.18
CA PHE A 8 11.29 -4.47 -9.24
C PHE A 8 10.57 -5.75 -8.84
N ILE A 9 9.94 -6.38 -9.83
CA ILE A 9 9.68 -7.81 -9.76
C ILE A 9 11.00 -8.52 -10.00
N GLU A 10 11.42 -9.34 -9.05
CA GLU A 10 12.54 -10.26 -9.19
C GLU A 10 12.06 -11.69 -9.39
N CYS A 11 12.83 -12.44 -10.18
CA CYS A 11 12.58 -13.84 -10.43
C CYS A 11 13.88 -14.64 -10.29
N ARG A 12 13.77 -15.84 -9.71
CA ARG A 12 14.86 -16.80 -9.60
C ARG A 12 14.68 -17.88 -10.67
N ALA A 13 15.28 -17.65 -11.84
CA ALA A 13 15.28 -18.60 -12.95
C ALA A 13 16.44 -19.61 -12.83
N TRP A 14 16.41 -20.68 -13.63
CA TRP A 14 17.43 -21.74 -13.60
C TRP A 14 18.88 -21.25 -13.85
N PHE A 15 19.02 -20.14 -14.59
CA PHE A 15 20.25 -19.37 -14.75
C PHE A 15 19.93 -17.87 -14.72
N PRO A 16 20.89 -17.00 -14.33
CA PRO A 16 22.25 -17.31 -13.88
C PRO A 16 22.28 -17.88 -12.44
N ARG A 17 23.42 -18.47 -12.07
CA ARG A 17 23.67 -18.98 -10.71
C ARG A 17 24.54 -17.98 -9.93
N ASP A 18 24.37 -17.95 -8.62
CA ASP A 18 25.21 -17.19 -7.69
C ASP A 18 26.58 -17.87 -7.48
N GLU A 19 27.42 -17.29 -6.62
CA GLU A 19 28.76 -17.80 -6.30
C GLU A 19 28.73 -19.21 -5.67
N ASP A 20 27.63 -19.56 -4.99
CA ASP A 20 27.38 -20.90 -4.42
C ASP A 20 26.82 -21.89 -5.46
N GLY A 21 26.63 -21.46 -6.70
CA GLY A 21 26.01 -22.27 -7.75
C GLY A 21 24.50 -22.46 -7.59
N LYS A 22 23.82 -21.68 -6.74
CA LYS A 22 22.36 -21.68 -6.60
C LYS A 22 21.73 -20.72 -7.60
N PRO A 23 20.51 -20.98 -8.09
CA PRO A 23 19.79 -20.01 -8.92
C PRO A 23 19.75 -18.62 -8.26
N ALA A 24 20.25 -17.59 -8.96
CA ALA A 24 20.31 -16.23 -8.45
C ALA A 24 19.02 -15.46 -8.77
N TRP A 25 18.66 -14.50 -7.91
CA TRP A 25 17.60 -13.54 -8.23
C TRP A 25 18.02 -12.61 -9.36
N GLN A 26 17.11 -12.35 -10.27
CA GLN A 26 17.26 -11.41 -11.38
C GLN A 26 16.11 -10.42 -11.37
N ALA A 27 16.40 -9.13 -11.57
CA ALA A 27 15.37 -8.15 -11.86
C ALA A 27 14.71 -8.48 -13.21
N ALA A 28 13.39 -8.69 -13.20
CA ALA A 28 12.62 -9.03 -14.37
C ALA A 28 11.93 -7.80 -14.98
N VAL A 29 11.21 -7.04 -14.16
CA VAL A 29 10.43 -5.87 -14.61
C VAL A 29 10.45 -4.79 -13.53
N ALA A 30 10.71 -3.54 -13.92
CA ALA A 30 10.61 -2.38 -13.03
C ALA A 30 9.14 -2.07 -12.71
N LEU A 31 8.84 -1.68 -11.47
CA LEU A 31 7.48 -1.46 -10.99
C LEU A 31 6.78 -0.31 -11.73
N ASP A 32 7.52 0.75 -12.08
CA ASP A 32 7.03 1.92 -12.79
C ASP A 32 6.50 1.62 -14.19
N LEU A 33 6.91 0.51 -14.80
CA LEU A 33 6.36 0.02 -16.07
C LEU A 33 4.97 -0.62 -15.92
N LEU A 34 4.58 -1.00 -14.69
CA LEU A 34 3.35 -1.74 -14.40
C LEU A 34 2.36 -0.96 -13.53
N ASN A 35 2.85 -0.12 -12.63
CA ASN A 35 2.06 0.68 -11.71
C ASN A 35 2.80 1.97 -11.34
N THR A 36 2.22 3.12 -11.71
CA THR A 36 2.72 4.46 -11.36
C THR A 36 1.79 5.20 -10.40
N THR A 37 0.79 4.50 -9.86
CA THR A 37 -0.27 5.11 -9.06
C THR A 37 0.15 5.22 -7.60
N ARG A 38 -0.01 6.42 -7.05
CA ARG A 38 0.12 6.68 -5.62
C ARG A 38 -1.17 6.30 -4.89
N ASN A 39 -1.28 5.04 -4.48
CA ASN A 39 -2.41 4.54 -3.70
C ASN A 39 -1.97 4.15 -2.28
N TYR A 40 -2.22 5.03 -1.31
CA TYR A 40 -1.85 4.79 0.10
C TYR A 40 -2.65 3.69 0.78
N ASP A 41 -3.85 3.36 0.30
CA ASP A 41 -4.64 2.25 0.84
C ASP A 41 -3.93 0.94 0.49
N ALA A 42 -3.47 0.82 -0.75
CA ALA A 42 -2.67 -0.31 -1.18
C ALA A 42 -1.29 -0.35 -0.50
N PHE A 43 -0.60 0.78 -0.37
CA PHE A 43 0.72 0.83 0.28
C PHE A 43 0.62 0.43 1.76
N GLY A 44 -0.41 0.90 2.46
CA GLY A 44 -0.71 0.51 3.84
C GLY A 44 -1.05 -0.97 3.96
N CYS A 45 -1.93 -1.48 3.09
CA CYS A 45 -2.36 -2.87 3.07
C CYS A 45 -1.21 -3.85 2.78
N LEU A 46 -0.37 -3.53 1.79
CA LEU A 46 0.72 -4.42 1.35
C LEU A 46 1.98 -4.26 2.21
N PHE A 47 2.37 -3.03 2.54
CA PHE A 47 3.72 -2.71 3.03
C PHE A 47 3.74 -1.88 4.31
N GLY A 48 2.58 -1.45 4.84
CA GLY A 48 2.49 -0.65 6.06
C GLY A 48 2.81 0.83 5.88
N VAL A 49 3.11 1.28 4.66
CA VAL A 49 3.47 2.68 4.38
C VAL A 49 2.21 3.52 4.26
N ARG A 50 2.14 4.62 5.03
CA ARG A 50 0.97 5.53 5.06
C ARG A 50 -0.35 4.80 5.35
N ASN A 51 -0.32 3.82 6.27
CA ASN A 51 -1.42 2.92 6.58
C ASN A 51 -2.58 3.58 7.37
N HIS A 52 -3.26 4.54 6.74
CA HIS A 52 -4.44 5.21 7.32
C HIS A 52 -5.61 4.26 7.59
N ALA A 53 -5.70 3.20 6.78
CA ALA A 53 -6.75 2.19 6.84
C ALA A 53 -6.52 1.13 7.95
N ASN A 54 -5.41 1.19 8.70
CA ASN A 54 -5.11 0.31 9.83
C ASN A 54 -5.12 -1.20 9.49
N PHE A 55 -4.64 -1.56 8.31
CA PHE A 55 -4.41 -2.96 7.97
C PHE A 55 -3.24 -3.53 8.78
N ARG A 56 -3.30 -4.83 9.11
CA ARG A 56 -2.07 -5.58 9.33
C ARG A 56 -1.35 -5.73 7.99
N PRO A 57 -0.18 -5.09 7.78
CA PRO A 57 0.47 -5.13 6.48
C PRO A 57 0.99 -6.53 6.16
N LEU A 58 0.95 -6.93 4.89
CA LEU A 58 1.42 -8.25 4.47
C LEU A 58 2.95 -8.37 4.59
N ALA A 59 3.67 -7.32 4.23
CA ALA A 59 5.11 -7.30 4.15
C ALA A 59 5.71 -5.95 4.58
N ALA A 60 5.53 -5.56 5.84
CA ALA A 60 6.18 -4.38 6.41
C ALA A 60 7.59 -4.70 6.93
N ASP A 61 8.46 -3.69 6.89
CA ASP A 61 9.72 -3.61 7.64
C ASP A 61 10.68 -4.81 7.50
N ARG A 62 10.66 -5.48 6.34
CA ARG A 62 11.56 -6.60 6.05
C ARG A 62 12.97 -6.17 5.62
N GLY A 63 13.13 -4.89 5.27
CA GLY A 63 14.35 -4.36 4.68
C GLY A 63 14.59 -4.87 3.26
N LEU A 64 15.78 -4.60 2.73
CA LEU A 64 16.21 -5.12 1.45
C LEU A 64 16.52 -6.61 1.58
N PRO A 65 16.05 -7.48 0.66
CA PRO A 65 16.43 -8.87 0.69
C PRO A 65 17.97 -9.01 0.65
N PRO A 66 18.59 -9.81 1.55
CA PRO A 66 20.04 -10.02 1.54
C PRO A 66 20.56 -10.55 0.21
N ASP A 67 19.72 -11.31 -0.51
CA ASP A 67 19.98 -11.92 -1.81
C ASP A 67 19.34 -11.16 -2.98
N ALA A 68 19.02 -9.87 -2.82
CA ALA A 68 18.54 -9.01 -3.92
C ALA A 68 19.45 -9.12 -5.17
N SER A 69 18.91 -8.91 -6.36
CA SER A 69 19.73 -8.84 -7.57
C SER A 69 20.66 -7.62 -7.52
N GLN A 70 21.76 -7.66 -8.29
CA GLN A 70 22.66 -6.51 -8.41
C GLN A 70 21.93 -5.28 -8.95
N THR A 71 20.98 -5.46 -9.87
CA THR A 71 20.14 -4.38 -10.40
C THR A 71 19.35 -3.69 -9.31
N VAL A 72 18.69 -4.45 -8.42
CA VAL A 72 17.93 -3.87 -7.31
C VAL A 72 18.85 -3.16 -6.32
N ARG A 73 19.99 -3.77 -5.96
CA ARG A 73 20.98 -3.11 -5.07
C ARG A 73 21.45 -1.77 -5.64
N ALA A 74 21.86 -1.76 -6.91
CA ALA A 74 22.32 -0.54 -7.58
C ALA A 74 21.22 0.53 -7.70
N ALA A 75 19.97 0.12 -7.93
CA ALA A 75 18.83 1.04 -7.96
C ALA A 75 18.62 1.69 -6.59
N VAL A 76 18.57 0.90 -5.52
CA VAL A 76 18.41 1.40 -4.14
C VAL A 76 19.57 2.31 -3.73
N ASP A 77 20.81 1.96 -4.05
CA ASP A 77 22.00 2.76 -3.75
C ASP A 77 21.93 4.17 -4.39
N THR A 78 21.25 4.32 -5.53
CA THR A 78 21.07 5.61 -6.21
C THR A 78 20.24 6.60 -5.39
N TYR A 79 19.35 6.13 -4.52
CA TYR A 79 18.49 6.98 -3.68
C TYR A 79 19.15 7.43 -2.37
N GLY A 80 20.36 6.92 -2.06
CA GLY A 80 21.14 7.33 -0.89
C GLY A 80 20.39 7.10 0.43
N THR A 81 20.34 8.11 1.31
CA THR A 81 19.64 8.03 2.63
C THR A 81 18.20 8.56 2.58
N THR A 82 17.66 8.81 1.39
CA THR A 82 16.40 9.56 1.19
C THR A 82 15.21 8.63 0.95
N PHE A 83 15.12 7.52 1.69
CA PHE A 83 14.02 6.55 1.57
C PHE A 83 13.33 6.32 2.93
N TYR A 84 12.01 6.11 2.91
CA TYR A 84 11.20 5.76 4.08
C TYR A 84 11.47 4.32 4.55
N GLY A 85 11.74 3.41 3.60
CA GLY A 85 12.07 2.02 3.90
C GLY A 85 12.19 1.17 2.63
N THR A 86 12.66 -0.07 2.82
CA THR A 86 12.70 -1.12 1.80
C THR A 86 11.96 -2.35 2.34
N THR A 87 11.24 -3.07 1.48
CA THR A 87 10.58 -4.32 1.85
C THR A 87 10.28 -5.17 0.61
N TRP A 88 9.73 -6.35 0.79
CA TRP A 88 9.45 -7.28 -0.30
C TRP A 88 8.38 -8.32 0.05
N ILE A 89 7.65 -8.79 -0.97
CA ILE A 89 6.60 -9.81 -0.85
C ILE A 89 6.74 -10.85 -1.97
N THR A 90 6.60 -12.14 -1.65
CA THR A 90 6.64 -13.21 -2.67
C THR A 90 5.30 -13.40 -3.35
N TRP A 91 5.30 -14.06 -4.52
CA TRP A 91 4.06 -14.47 -5.15
C TRP A 91 3.29 -15.51 -4.32
N ALA A 92 4.01 -16.43 -3.65
CA ALA A 92 3.40 -17.38 -2.71
C ALA A 92 2.60 -16.66 -1.60
N GLU A 93 3.15 -15.58 -1.05
CA GLU A 93 2.46 -14.77 -0.04
C GLU A 93 1.24 -14.08 -0.62
N VAL A 94 1.36 -13.44 -1.80
CA VAL A 94 0.24 -12.77 -2.48
C VAL A 94 -0.91 -13.73 -2.78
N ARG A 95 -0.60 -14.97 -3.22
CA ARG A 95 -1.61 -15.99 -3.51
C ARG A 95 -2.34 -16.51 -2.27
N ALA A 96 -1.67 -16.50 -1.12
CA ALA A 96 -2.24 -16.96 0.14
C ALA A 96 -3.10 -15.89 0.84
N VAL A 97 -3.13 -14.66 0.33
CA VAL A 97 -3.89 -13.55 0.94
C VAL A 97 -5.39 -13.83 0.90
N ASP A 98 -6.02 -13.70 2.07
CA ASP A 98 -7.46 -13.53 2.14
C ASP A 98 -7.83 -12.08 1.82
N TRP A 99 -8.25 -11.82 0.58
CA TRP A 99 -8.66 -10.48 0.14
C TRP A 99 -9.99 -10.01 0.74
N ALA A 100 -10.71 -10.88 1.47
CA ALA A 100 -11.87 -10.51 2.29
C ALA A 100 -11.48 -10.09 3.72
N GLU A 101 -10.21 -10.21 4.12
CA GLU A 101 -9.78 -9.84 5.46
C GLU A 101 -9.98 -8.34 5.69
N ALA A 102 -10.72 -8.00 6.74
CA ALA A 102 -10.91 -6.63 7.19
C ALA A 102 -9.65 -6.09 7.87
N ALA A 103 -9.47 -4.77 7.84
CA ALA A 103 -8.48 -4.07 8.65
C ALA A 103 -8.67 -4.31 10.16
N GLU A 104 -7.61 -4.10 10.94
CA GLU A 104 -7.64 -4.34 12.40
C GLU A 104 -8.46 -3.26 13.14
N ALA A 105 -8.52 -2.06 12.57
CA ALA A 105 -9.30 -0.93 13.09
C ALA A 105 -9.93 -0.11 11.95
N PRO A 106 -10.94 0.73 12.21
CA PRO A 106 -11.52 1.62 11.21
C PRO A 106 -10.48 2.53 10.55
N ASP A 107 -10.75 2.96 9.31
CA ASP A 107 -9.91 3.96 8.64
C ASP A 107 -9.85 5.24 9.52
N SER A 108 -8.64 5.76 9.70
CA SER A 108 -8.41 7.04 10.41
C SER A 108 -9.01 8.23 9.64
N ARG A 109 -9.31 8.04 8.36
CA ARG A 109 -10.06 8.97 7.51
C ARG A 109 -11.52 8.60 7.51
N LEU A 110 -12.39 9.60 7.56
CA LEU A 110 -13.82 9.37 7.38
C LEU A 110 -14.11 9.07 5.91
N HIS A 111 -14.93 8.06 5.67
CA HIS A 111 -15.44 7.73 4.36
C HIS A 111 -16.60 8.66 4.03
N GLU A 112 -16.51 9.37 2.90
CA GLU A 112 -17.49 10.35 2.46
C GLU A 112 -18.38 9.76 1.39
N TYR A 113 -19.69 9.76 1.64
CA TYR A 113 -20.69 9.21 0.74
C TYR A 113 -21.67 10.29 0.29
N ARG A 114 -22.15 10.19 -0.95
CA ARG A 114 -23.34 10.91 -1.40
C ARG A 114 -24.50 9.95 -1.62
N ARG A 115 -25.71 10.41 -1.30
CA ARG A 115 -26.94 9.69 -1.64
C ARG A 115 -27.22 9.83 -3.13
N THR A 116 -27.38 8.70 -3.80
CA THR A 116 -27.83 8.56 -5.17
C THR A 116 -29.14 7.76 -5.18
N PRO A 117 -29.90 7.73 -6.29
CA PRO A 117 -31.09 6.88 -6.40
C PRO A 117 -30.81 5.40 -6.12
N ASP A 118 -29.57 4.94 -6.37
CA ASP A 118 -29.13 3.55 -6.20
C ASP A 118 -28.53 3.27 -4.80
N GLY A 119 -28.52 4.25 -3.90
CA GLY A 119 -28.03 4.10 -2.52
C GLY A 119 -26.92 5.09 -2.17
N LEU A 120 -25.94 4.66 -1.37
CA LEU A 120 -24.77 5.48 -1.02
C LEU A 120 -23.62 5.20 -1.99
N THR A 121 -23.04 6.25 -2.55
CA THR A 121 -21.85 6.17 -3.40
C THR A 121 -20.67 6.83 -2.69
N LEU A 122 -19.57 6.10 -2.50
CA LEU A 122 -18.34 6.64 -1.94
C LEU A 122 -17.78 7.70 -2.90
N VAL A 123 -17.62 8.93 -2.42
CA VAL A 123 -17.09 10.06 -3.19
C VAL A 123 -15.70 10.50 -2.75
N GLY A 124 -15.25 10.07 -1.58
CA GLY A 124 -13.93 10.42 -1.08
C GLY A 124 -13.63 9.87 0.30
N LYS A 125 -12.44 10.20 0.79
CA LYS A 125 -12.00 9.96 2.15
C LYS A 125 -11.23 11.18 2.63
N SER A 126 -11.44 11.61 3.86
CA SER A 126 -10.72 12.75 4.41
C SER A 126 -10.25 12.47 5.83
N ALA A 127 -8.97 12.76 6.10
CA ALA A 127 -8.46 12.79 7.47
C ALA A 127 -9.10 13.94 8.25
N TRP A 128 -9.44 15.02 7.56
CA TRP A 128 -10.19 16.14 8.10
C TRP A 128 -11.02 16.82 7.02
N ASN A 129 -12.24 17.19 7.38
CA ASN A 129 -13.09 18.07 6.60
C ASN A 129 -13.52 19.23 7.50
N ARG A 130 -13.17 20.46 7.10
CA ARG A 130 -13.43 21.67 7.90
C ARG A 130 -14.92 21.85 8.20
N ARG A 131 -15.78 21.64 7.22
CA ARG A 131 -17.23 21.82 7.36
C ARG A 131 -17.82 20.79 8.31
N PHE A 132 -17.37 19.55 8.22
CA PHE A 132 -17.70 18.49 9.17
C PHE A 132 -17.30 18.87 10.60
N GLY A 133 -16.05 19.34 10.78
CA GLY A 133 -15.54 19.79 12.07
C GLY A 133 -16.34 20.93 12.68
N GLU A 134 -16.57 22.00 11.91
CA GLU A 134 -17.37 23.15 12.32
C GLU A 134 -18.80 22.74 12.72
N THR A 135 -19.42 21.83 11.96
CA THR A 135 -20.80 21.36 12.22
C THR A 135 -20.90 20.57 13.52
N LEU A 136 -19.90 19.74 13.83
CA LEU A 136 -19.89 18.89 15.04
C LEU A 136 -19.20 19.55 16.23
N GLY A 137 -18.71 20.79 16.10
CA GLY A 137 -17.96 21.48 17.14
C GLY A 137 -16.60 20.82 17.44
N ILE A 138 -16.05 20.09 16.47
CA ILE A 138 -14.77 19.39 16.60
C ILE A 138 -13.67 20.36 16.15
N PRO A 139 -12.63 20.61 16.98
CA PRO A 139 -11.56 21.51 16.62
C PRO A 139 -10.71 20.93 15.48
N GLU A 140 -10.24 21.82 14.61
CA GLU A 140 -9.29 21.48 13.54
C GLU A 140 -8.02 20.85 14.15
N PRO A 141 -7.48 19.78 13.56
CA PRO A 141 -6.22 19.21 14.00
C PRO A 141 -5.12 20.26 13.90
N VAL A 142 -4.38 20.47 14.99
CA VAL A 142 -3.19 21.31 14.97
C VAL A 142 -2.11 20.55 14.19
N PRO A 143 -1.58 21.09 13.08
CA PRO A 143 -0.53 20.41 12.34
C PRO A 143 0.72 20.26 13.23
N THR A 144 1.30 19.06 13.28
CA THR A 144 2.63 18.89 13.89
C THR A 144 3.67 19.59 13.00
N PRO A 145 4.39 20.62 13.47
CA PRO A 145 5.39 21.28 12.64
C PRO A 145 6.56 20.33 12.36
N GLY A 146 7.02 20.24 11.10
CA GLY A 146 8.27 19.59 10.72
C GLY A 146 8.23 18.87 9.36
N PRO A 147 9.35 18.79 8.62
CA PRO A 147 9.50 17.87 7.51
C PRO A 147 9.56 16.44 8.05
N GLY A 148 8.69 15.55 7.56
CA GLY A 148 8.64 14.15 8.01
C GLY A 148 7.85 13.90 9.29
N SER A 149 7.16 14.92 9.84
CA SER A 149 6.27 14.73 10.99
C SER A 149 5.16 13.73 10.63
N GLU A 150 4.91 12.78 11.53
CA GLU A 150 3.75 11.90 11.46
C GLU A 150 2.47 12.74 11.28
N PRO A 151 1.46 12.24 10.55
CA PRO A 151 0.16 12.91 10.48
C PRO A 151 -0.24 13.33 11.91
N GLY A 152 -0.61 14.61 12.09
CA GLY A 152 -1.05 15.12 13.39
C GLY A 152 -2.04 14.14 14.04
N GLU A 153 -2.01 14.06 15.37
CA GLU A 153 -2.71 13.10 16.24
C GLU A 153 -3.78 12.27 15.48
N VAL A 154 -3.45 11.00 15.20
CA VAL A 154 -4.33 10.10 14.44
C VAL A 154 -5.66 9.99 15.16
N ARG A 155 -6.65 10.71 14.65
CA ARG A 155 -7.97 10.79 15.27
C ARG A 155 -8.69 9.48 15.01
N THR A 156 -9.05 8.78 16.08
CA THR A 156 -9.86 7.58 16.00
C THR A 156 -11.33 7.94 16.11
N TRP A 157 -12.13 7.30 15.28
CA TRP A 157 -13.58 7.43 15.26
C TRP A 157 -14.18 6.08 15.68
N PRO A 158 -15.25 6.05 16.50
CA PRO A 158 -15.87 4.80 16.86
C PRO A 158 -16.45 4.11 15.61
N GLU A 159 -16.15 2.83 15.43
CA GLU A 159 -16.64 2.05 14.30
C GLU A 159 -18.18 2.09 14.18
N GLY A 160 -18.67 2.21 12.96
CA GLY A 160 -20.11 2.25 12.66
C GLY A 160 -20.75 3.62 12.94
N SER A 161 -19.97 4.60 13.39
CA SER A 161 -20.48 5.96 13.53
C SER A 161 -20.79 6.56 12.17
N GLU A 162 -21.94 7.22 12.09
CA GLU A 162 -22.42 7.90 10.90
C GLU A 162 -22.85 9.33 11.25
N TRP A 163 -22.48 10.28 10.40
CA TRP A 163 -22.90 11.66 10.50
C TRP A 163 -23.36 12.17 9.15
N VAL A 164 -24.38 13.02 9.16
CA VAL A 164 -24.86 13.68 7.94
C VAL A 164 -24.56 15.16 8.08
N VAL A 165 -23.73 15.68 7.19
CA VAL A 165 -23.43 17.12 7.09
C VAL A 165 -23.79 17.53 5.66
N ASP A 166 -24.86 18.31 5.55
CA ASP A 166 -25.49 18.68 4.29
C ASP A 166 -25.93 17.45 3.45
N ASP A 167 -25.36 17.26 2.27
CA ASP A 167 -25.62 16.16 1.34
C ASP A 167 -24.61 15.01 1.46
N VAL A 168 -23.62 15.12 2.37
CA VAL A 168 -22.55 14.15 2.56
C VAL A 168 -22.79 13.34 3.83
N VAL A 169 -22.72 12.01 3.69
CA VAL A 169 -22.76 11.06 4.79
C VAL A 169 -21.32 10.64 5.10
N TYR A 170 -20.86 10.93 6.31
CA TYR A 170 -19.54 10.57 6.81
C TYR A 170 -19.65 9.28 7.63
N ARG A 171 -18.79 8.30 7.36
CA ARG A 171 -18.75 7.04 8.12
C ARG A 171 -17.36 6.73 8.64
N SER A 172 -17.32 6.20 9.85
CA SER A 172 -16.14 5.50 10.37
C SER A 172 -16.36 4.00 10.22
N GLU A 173 -15.56 3.38 9.36
CA GLU A 173 -15.72 1.97 9.02
C GLU A 173 -14.37 1.35 8.67
N ARG A 174 -14.32 0.02 8.76
CA ARG A 174 -13.19 -0.77 8.29
C ARG A 174 -13.25 -0.95 6.79
N MET A 175 -12.08 -1.18 6.21
CA MET A 175 -11.93 -1.60 4.83
C MET A 175 -11.53 -3.07 4.79
N ASP A 176 -11.93 -3.76 3.73
CA ASP A 176 -11.37 -5.06 3.39
C ASP A 176 -10.16 -4.87 2.47
N ARG A 177 -9.24 -5.84 2.45
CA ARG A 177 -8.05 -5.76 1.58
C ARG A 177 -8.40 -5.56 0.10
N ARG A 178 -9.51 -6.16 -0.37
CA ARG A 178 -10.02 -5.98 -1.74
C ARG A 178 -10.43 -4.54 -2.07
N ASP A 179 -10.77 -3.72 -1.07
CA ASP A 179 -11.11 -2.32 -1.31
C ASP A 179 -9.83 -1.49 -1.53
N ALA A 180 -8.75 -1.85 -0.83
CA ALA A 180 -7.44 -1.24 -0.94
C ALA A 180 -6.69 -1.69 -2.21
N VAL A 181 -6.78 -2.97 -2.56
CA VAL A 181 -6.16 -3.59 -3.73
C VAL A 181 -7.25 -4.28 -4.53
N ARG A 182 -7.89 -3.53 -5.42
CA ARG A 182 -9.07 -4.00 -6.17
C ARG A 182 -8.70 -5.05 -7.21
N ASP A 183 -9.56 -6.05 -7.35
CA ASP A 183 -9.52 -6.90 -8.55
C ASP A 183 -9.80 -6.03 -9.79
N GLY A 184 -9.00 -6.19 -10.84
CA GLY A 184 -9.04 -5.29 -12.00
C GLY A 184 -8.39 -3.92 -11.80
N GLY A 185 -7.91 -3.59 -10.60
CA GLY A 185 -7.32 -2.30 -10.27
C GLY A 185 -5.87 -2.11 -10.76
N GLU A 186 -5.21 -1.09 -10.24
CA GLU A 186 -3.86 -0.66 -10.61
C GLU A 186 -2.77 -1.69 -10.32
N TRP A 187 -3.02 -2.62 -9.39
CA TRP A 187 -2.10 -3.71 -9.06
C TRP A 187 -2.24 -4.93 -9.97
N LYS A 188 -3.31 -5.02 -10.76
CA LYS A 188 -3.55 -6.17 -11.63
C LYS A 188 -2.39 -6.45 -12.60
N PRO A 189 -1.78 -5.46 -13.28
CA PRO A 189 -0.62 -5.71 -14.15
C PRO A 189 0.57 -6.32 -13.39
N VAL A 190 0.82 -5.86 -12.16
CA VAL A 190 1.90 -6.37 -11.29
C VAL A 190 1.64 -7.85 -10.97
N TRP A 191 0.45 -8.18 -10.47
CA TRP A 191 0.06 -9.55 -10.14
C TRP A 191 0.08 -10.47 -11.36
N THR A 192 -0.35 -9.97 -12.53
CA THR A 192 -0.34 -10.75 -13.78
C THR A 192 1.09 -11.14 -14.18
N VAL A 193 2.06 -10.21 -14.08
CA VAL A 193 3.46 -10.52 -14.39
C VAL A 193 4.06 -11.48 -13.37
N MET A 194 3.79 -11.28 -12.08
CA MET A 194 4.27 -12.19 -11.03
C MET A 194 3.71 -13.60 -11.22
N GLU A 195 2.41 -13.73 -11.52
CA GLU A 195 1.76 -15.01 -11.81
C GLU A 195 2.39 -15.72 -13.02
N ALA A 196 2.63 -14.98 -14.11
CA ALA A 196 3.24 -15.54 -15.31
C ALA A 196 4.64 -16.08 -15.03
N LEU A 197 5.48 -15.35 -14.30
CA LEU A 197 6.81 -15.80 -13.90
C LEU A 197 6.74 -17.00 -12.94
N ALA A 198 5.81 -16.97 -11.99
CA ALA A 198 5.65 -18.03 -11.01
C ALA A 198 5.16 -19.33 -11.65
N SER A 199 4.35 -19.26 -12.71
CA SER A 199 3.94 -20.44 -13.48
C SER A 199 5.11 -21.22 -14.08
N GLN A 200 6.25 -20.55 -14.32
CA GLN A 200 7.46 -21.15 -14.89
C GLN A 200 8.50 -21.51 -13.83
N HIS A 201 8.61 -20.71 -12.77
CA HIS A 201 9.72 -20.78 -11.81
C HIS A 201 9.30 -21.24 -10.42
N GLY A 202 7.99 -21.27 -10.12
CA GLY A 202 7.43 -21.58 -8.81
C GLY A 202 7.13 -20.33 -7.97
N ASP A 203 6.11 -20.41 -7.13
CA ASP A 203 5.57 -19.27 -6.36
C ASP A 203 6.59 -18.63 -5.41
N ASP A 204 7.51 -19.41 -4.84
CA ASP A 204 8.59 -18.91 -3.95
C ASP A 204 9.77 -18.26 -4.70
N ASN A 205 9.82 -18.44 -6.03
CA ASN A 205 10.90 -17.94 -6.89
C ASN A 205 10.53 -16.65 -7.62
N VAL A 206 9.45 -15.98 -7.19
CA VAL A 206 9.04 -14.67 -7.68
C VAL A 206 8.72 -13.77 -6.49
N ARG A 207 9.28 -12.57 -6.49
CA ARG A 207 8.98 -11.56 -5.46
C ARG A 207 8.93 -10.17 -6.04
N LEU A 208 8.19 -9.29 -5.40
CA LEU A 208 8.23 -7.87 -5.62
C LEU A 208 9.07 -7.25 -4.50
N VAL A 209 10.14 -6.53 -4.87
CA VAL A 209 10.97 -5.74 -3.95
C VAL A 209 10.65 -4.27 -4.18
N VAL A 210 10.36 -3.53 -3.11
CA VAL A 210 9.95 -2.12 -3.18
C VAL A 210 10.69 -1.24 -2.21
N TRP A 211 10.76 0.04 -2.54
CA TRP A 211 11.24 1.12 -1.68
C TRP A 211 10.43 2.39 -1.90
N PHE A 212 10.47 3.29 -0.93
CA PHE A 212 9.59 4.45 -0.87
C PHE A 212 10.37 5.74 -0.64
N ASP A 213 10.05 6.81 -1.35
CA ASP A 213 10.66 8.15 -1.23
C ASP A 213 9.61 9.25 -1.02
N TYR A 214 10.04 10.48 -0.69
CA TYR A 214 9.21 11.61 -0.23
C TYR A 214 8.88 12.64 -1.31
#